data_AF-A0AAU7UU67-F1
#
_entry.id   AF-A0AAU7UU67-F1
#
_cell.length_a   1.000
_cell.length_b   1.000
_cell.length_c   1.000
_cell.angle_alpha   90.00
_cell.angle_beta   90.00
_cell.angle_gamma   90.00
#
_symmetry.space_group_name_H-M   'P 1'
#
loop_
_entity.id
_entity.type
_entity.pdbx_description
1 polymer ?
#
loop_
_entity_poly.entity_id
_entity_poly.type
_entity_poly.pdbx_seq_one_letter_code
_entity_poly.pdbx_strand_id
1 'polypeptide(L)'
;MCRVGRRCFPHTADRLDRAEQEVRRLQLTHDARLATAARQPTSQAWLDQSAGELDQARRKLQQQRIDLASTARGVHNLMLEAHAHEQCGQPEQAAELRRLVTRGLARRRAADIAANPAAADGWTPPQVRGGGDRCPACGQFAAASHRCPSVILDARRLALTASTHLPPPTPATTAAGTAAAQSLSTSLYQDIPLTAADADAITTVCRDDRYGPLPQGLPEIPRRADGSLDTNSAEFAAHRDMALDRAQRACIEDDHIDGEPVPVVLSQGALEPFAVPVKRDNAARLGDEMADVEDRELFDDAECAALAAPDRAQWGQSAAGLCWRTANDEPWRQIGTGERVDHRMVTPSETGSVAVLARRTVASQAMSAWAAHTERDMSPAAVHMQSAVRDVFVHPDSDPPQSVEARRARAVVQAQYALTQRHLAARGISEVSISRGMWFPTGSPAPAWVPAVKGDRQPADLTLNPAASFTLRGEVSSYFARREWDDDEYVSVRLHGTVHASRILSLPRTGMGCLSEEEVIVVGGRAQWEVERV
;
A
#
# COMPACT_ATOMS: atom_id res chain seq x y z
N MET A 1 19.46 -19.08 -17.95
CA MET A 1 20.89 -18.98 -18.37
C MET A 1 21.00 -18.03 -19.54
N CYS A 2 21.64 -16.87 -19.35
CA CYS A 2 21.69 -15.78 -20.32
C CYS A 2 22.75 -16.05 -21.40
N ARG A 3 22.35 -16.58 -22.57
CA ARG A 3 23.22 -16.69 -23.73
C ARG A 3 23.22 -15.38 -24.52
N VAL A 4 24.37 -14.70 -24.45
CA VAL A 4 24.99 -13.86 -25.48
C VAL A 4 24.12 -12.74 -26.07
N GLY A 5 24.29 -11.51 -25.56
CA GLY A 5 23.97 -10.29 -26.32
C GLY A 5 23.29 -9.13 -25.60
N ARG A 6 22.90 -9.25 -24.31
CA ARG A 6 22.27 -8.13 -23.58
C ARG A 6 22.88 -8.01 -22.19
N ARG A 7 23.55 -6.89 -21.91
CA ARG A 7 23.99 -6.52 -20.56
C ARG A 7 22.74 -6.49 -19.67
N CYS A 8 22.61 -7.47 -18.78
CA CYS A 8 21.47 -7.53 -17.86
C CYS A 8 21.44 -6.25 -17.02
N PHE A 9 20.26 -5.63 -16.92
CA PHE A 9 20.02 -4.41 -16.13
C PHE A 9 20.66 -4.42 -14.73
N PRO A 10 20.63 -5.51 -13.94
CA PRO A 10 21.26 -5.56 -12.62
C PRO A 10 22.75 -5.18 -12.63
N HIS A 11 23.52 -5.68 -13.61
CA HIS A 11 24.95 -5.37 -13.71
C HIS A 11 25.26 -3.92 -14.05
N THR A 12 24.32 -3.19 -14.67
CA THR A 12 24.50 -1.78 -14.99
C THR A 12 24.13 -0.91 -13.78
N ALA A 13 23.10 -1.30 -13.02
CA ALA A 13 22.75 -0.64 -11.75
C ALA A 13 23.88 -0.75 -10.72
N ASP A 14 24.40 -1.96 -10.47
CA ASP A 14 25.49 -2.17 -9.48
C ASP A 14 26.79 -1.42 -9.85
N ARG A 15 27.03 -1.19 -11.15
CA ARG A 15 28.18 -0.40 -11.61
C ARG A 15 27.95 1.09 -11.42
N LEU A 16 26.71 1.55 -11.55
CA LEU A 16 26.34 2.93 -11.27
C LEU A 16 26.49 3.22 -9.77
N ASP A 17 25.94 2.37 -8.91
CA ASP A 17 26.01 2.55 -7.44
C ASP A 17 27.46 2.64 -6.94
N ARG A 18 28.33 1.75 -7.42
CA ARG A 18 29.76 1.79 -7.11
C ARG A 18 30.44 3.07 -7.62
N ALA A 19 30.07 3.54 -8.81
CA ALA A 19 30.62 4.79 -9.33
C ALA A 19 30.17 6.01 -8.51
N GLU A 20 28.92 6.03 -8.03
CA GLU A 20 28.41 7.09 -7.15
C GLU A 20 29.05 7.06 -5.76
N GLN A 21 29.25 5.88 -5.18
CA GLN A 21 30.00 5.72 -3.93
C GLN A 21 31.44 6.22 -4.06
N GLU A 22 32.10 5.91 -5.18
CA GLU A 22 33.48 6.35 -5.43
C GLU A 22 33.59 7.87 -5.60
N VAL A 23 32.66 8.51 -6.32
CA VAL A 23 32.61 9.98 -6.43
C VAL A 23 32.42 10.60 -5.05
N ARG A 24 31.50 10.08 -4.22
CA ARG A 24 31.29 10.56 -2.84
C ARG A 24 32.56 10.43 -1.99
N ARG A 25 33.22 9.28 -2.03
CA ARG A 25 34.47 9.03 -1.29
C ARG A 25 35.58 10.00 -1.70
N LEU A 26 35.77 10.21 -3.01
CA LEU A 26 36.79 11.11 -3.53
C LEU A 26 36.46 12.58 -3.28
N GLN A 27 35.17 12.96 -3.27
CA GLN A 27 34.73 14.30 -2.88
C GLN A 27 35.11 14.59 -1.43
N LEU A 28 34.75 13.71 -0.49
CA LEU A 28 35.12 13.85 0.93
C LEU A 28 36.64 13.93 1.12
N THR A 29 37.39 13.12 0.36
CA THR A 29 38.86 13.16 0.36
C THR A 29 39.36 14.53 -0.10
N HIS A 30 38.87 15.02 -1.24
CA HIS A 30 39.27 16.32 -1.80
C HIS A 30 38.94 17.48 -0.84
N ASP A 31 37.73 17.49 -0.27
CA ASP A 31 37.29 18.51 0.69
C ASP A 31 38.15 18.51 1.96
N ALA A 32 38.50 17.33 2.49
CA ALA A 32 39.41 17.20 3.62
C ALA A 32 40.83 17.72 3.30
N ARG A 33 41.30 17.53 2.06
CA ARG A 33 42.58 18.07 1.60
C ARG A 33 42.55 19.60 1.51
N LEU A 34 41.48 20.17 0.96
CA LEU A 34 41.26 21.62 0.93
C LEU A 34 41.22 22.22 2.35
N ALA A 35 40.48 21.59 3.26
CA ALA A 35 40.42 22.02 4.66
C ALA A 35 41.77 21.91 5.40
N THR A 36 42.63 21.00 4.97
CA THR A 36 44.01 20.88 5.49
C THR A 36 44.91 21.96 4.92
N ALA A 37 44.85 22.21 3.60
CA ALA A 37 45.57 23.28 2.93
C ALA A 37 45.24 24.67 3.50
N ALA A 38 44.01 24.87 3.98
CA ALA A 38 43.60 26.10 4.65
C ALA A 38 44.25 26.32 6.03
N ARG A 39 44.70 25.25 6.69
CA ARG A 39 45.27 25.30 8.05
C ARG A 39 46.79 25.25 8.08
N GLN A 40 47.41 24.66 7.05
CA GLN A 40 48.86 24.50 6.99
C GLN A 40 49.35 24.48 5.53
N PRO A 41 50.62 24.84 5.27
CA PRO A 41 51.20 24.76 3.93
C PRO A 41 51.15 23.32 3.39
N THR A 42 50.55 23.14 2.22
CA THR A 42 50.49 21.85 1.49
C THR A 42 50.95 22.07 0.05
N SER A 43 51.44 21.03 -0.62
CA SER A 43 51.85 21.15 -2.03
C SER A 43 50.65 21.24 -2.98
N GLN A 44 50.74 22.10 -4.00
CA GLN A 44 49.69 22.24 -5.01
C GLN A 44 49.42 20.92 -5.76
N ALA A 45 50.49 20.16 -6.05
CA ALA A 45 50.39 18.85 -6.70
C ALA A 45 49.50 17.85 -5.93
N TRP A 46 49.45 17.95 -4.60
CA TRP A 46 48.60 17.08 -3.77
C TRP A 46 47.10 17.41 -3.89
N LEU A 47 46.78 18.70 -4.05
CA LEU A 47 45.43 19.16 -4.33
C LEU A 47 45.03 18.78 -5.76
N ASP A 48 45.89 19.06 -6.74
CA ASP A 48 45.67 18.75 -8.16
C ASP A 48 45.46 17.25 -8.38
N GLN A 49 46.21 16.39 -7.69
CA GLN A 49 45.99 14.94 -7.75
C GLN A 49 44.57 14.56 -7.31
N SER A 50 44.11 15.05 -6.14
CA SER A 50 42.77 14.72 -5.65
C SER A 50 41.65 15.27 -6.53
N ALA A 51 41.85 16.47 -7.09
CA ALA A 51 40.93 17.04 -8.07
C ALA A 51 40.88 16.19 -9.34
N GLY A 52 42.02 15.76 -9.86
CA GLY A 52 42.13 14.89 -11.03
C GLY A 52 41.47 13.52 -10.85
N GLU A 53 41.65 12.90 -9.67
CA GLU A 53 41.00 11.64 -9.29
C GLU A 53 39.47 11.81 -9.22
N LEU A 54 39.00 12.88 -8.58
CA LEU A 54 37.58 13.22 -8.50
C LEU A 54 36.96 13.47 -9.88
N ASP A 55 37.65 14.21 -10.75
CA ASP A 55 37.21 14.46 -12.11
C ASP A 55 37.15 13.19 -12.96
N GLN A 56 38.12 12.30 -12.82
CA GLN A 56 38.11 11.00 -13.47
C GLN A 56 36.93 10.16 -13.00
N ALA A 57 36.65 10.13 -11.69
CA ALA A 57 35.50 9.43 -11.13
C ALA A 57 34.17 10.02 -11.62
N ARG A 58 34.04 11.35 -11.69
CA ARG A 58 32.86 12.04 -12.26
C ARG A 58 32.63 11.69 -13.72
N ARG A 59 33.68 11.70 -14.55
CA ARG A 59 33.59 11.25 -15.96
C ARG A 59 33.15 9.78 -16.06
N LYS A 60 33.69 8.91 -15.22
CA LYS A 60 33.31 7.49 -15.16
C LYS A 60 31.85 7.32 -14.76
N LEU A 61 31.38 8.06 -13.75
CA LEU A 61 29.99 8.08 -13.32
C LEU A 61 29.06 8.54 -14.46
N GLN A 62 29.39 9.65 -15.13
CA GLN A 62 28.62 10.14 -16.27
C GLN A 62 28.54 9.08 -17.39
N GLN A 63 29.65 8.38 -17.65
CA GLN A 63 29.67 7.29 -18.61
C GLN A 63 28.77 6.12 -18.18
N GLN A 64 28.77 5.73 -16.90
CA GLN A 64 27.86 4.70 -16.39
C GLN A 64 26.39 5.13 -16.49
N ARG A 65 26.07 6.41 -16.27
CA ARG A 65 24.70 6.93 -16.46
C ARG A 65 24.26 6.87 -17.92
N ILE A 66 25.14 7.18 -18.87
CA ILE A 66 24.86 7.01 -20.31
C ILE A 66 24.66 5.51 -20.65
N ASP A 67 25.48 4.62 -20.08
CA ASP A 67 25.32 3.17 -20.25
C ASP A 67 23.97 2.69 -19.72
N LEU A 68 23.54 3.16 -18.54
CA LEU A 68 22.22 2.88 -17.98
C LEU A 68 21.10 3.41 -18.89
N ALA A 69 21.19 4.67 -19.30
CA ALA A 69 20.26 5.35 -20.22
C ALA A 69 20.18 4.70 -21.61
N SER A 70 21.12 3.83 -21.98
CA SER A 70 21.05 3.05 -23.23
C SER A 70 20.13 1.82 -23.13
N THR A 71 19.56 1.56 -21.95
CA THR A 71 18.62 0.45 -21.70
C THR A 71 17.21 0.97 -21.49
N ALA A 72 16.18 0.21 -21.91
CA ALA A 72 14.78 0.62 -21.76
C ALA A 72 14.40 0.94 -20.29
N ARG A 73 14.84 0.10 -19.35
CA ARG A 73 14.61 0.29 -17.91
C ARG A 73 15.37 1.50 -17.36
N GLY A 74 16.61 1.71 -17.80
CA GLY A 74 17.40 2.88 -17.38
C GLY A 74 16.81 4.19 -17.89
N VAL A 75 16.31 4.23 -19.13
CA VAL A 75 15.55 5.37 -19.66
C VAL A 75 14.34 5.67 -18.77
N HIS A 76 13.53 4.64 -18.48
CA HIS A 76 12.36 4.80 -17.61
C HIS A 76 12.73 5.36 -16.24
N ASN A 77 13.72 4.77 -15.57
CA ASN A 77 14.14 5.20 -14.24
C ASN A 77 14.64 6.65 -14.22
N LEU A 78 15.47 7.04 -15.20
CA LEU A 78 15.99 8.41 -15.30
C LEU A 78 14.92 9.43 -15.68
N MET A 79 13.91 9.02 -16.46
CA MET A 79 12.77 9.89 -16.78
C MET A 79 11.86 10.12 -15.56
N LEU A 80 11.65 9.10 -14.71
CA LEU A 80 10.96 9.27 -13.43
C LEU A 80 11.71 10.25 -12.52
N GLU A 81 13.04 10.13 -12.44
CA GLU A 81 13.88 11.03 -11.65
C GLU A 81 13.88 12.46 -12.23
N ALA A 82 13.93 12.61 -13.56
CA ALA A 82 13.81 13.91 -14.22
C ALA A 82 12.47 14.58 -13.91
N HIS A 83 11.37 13.84 -13.96
CA HIS A 83 10.05 14.36 -13.61
C HIS A 83 9.98 14.80 -12.13
N ALA A 84 10.56 14.00 -11.22
CA ALA A 84 10.65 14.37 -9.82
C ALA A 84 11.47 15.65 -9.60
N HIS A 85 12.59 15.82 -10.31
CA HIS A 85 13.34 17.09 -10.28
C HIS A 85 12.48 18.28 -10.72
N GLU A 86 11.66 18.15 -11.76
CA GLU A 86 10.74 19.24 -12.16
C GLU A 86 9.73 19.56 -11.08
N GLN A 87 9.12 18.54 -10.47
CA GLN A 87 8.16 18.71 -9.37
C GLN A 87 8.81 19.37 -8.14
N CYS A 88 10.10 19.11 -7.91
CA CYS A 88 10.89 19.76 -6.86
C CYS A 88 11.42 21.16 -7.23
N GLY A 89 11.04 21.73 -8.38
CA GLY A 89 11.54 23.03 -8.82
C GLY A 89 13.02 23.02 -9.21
N GLN A 90 13.53 21.89 -9.69
CA GLN A 90 14.92 21.65 -10.10
C GLN A 90 15.03 21.39 -11.62
N PRO A 91 14.62 22.35 -12.48
CA PRO A 91 14.50 22.13 -13.93
C PRO A 91 15.85 21.89 -14.62
N GLU A 92 16.95 22.42 -14.08
CA GLU A 92 18.29 22.22 -14.65
C GLU A 92 18.75 20.77 -14.53
N GLN A 93 18.53 20.16 -13.35
CA GLN A 93 18.82 18.75 -13.07
C GLN A 93 17.93 17.84 -13.93
N ALA A 94 16.65 18.16 -14.03
CA ALA A 94 15.74 17.44 -14.94
C ALA A 94 16.21 17.49 -16.39
N ALA A 95 16.63 18.66 -16.88
CA ALA A 95 17.16 18.85 -18.21
C ALA A 95 18.48 18.07 -18.42
N GLU A 96 19.33 17.98 -17.40
CA GLU A 96 20.54 17.15 -17.45
C GLU A 96 20.23 15.67 -17.59
N LEU A 97 19.29 15.14 -16.80
CA LEU A 97 18.85 13.74 -16.90
C LEU A 97 18.24 13.44 -18.27
N ARG A 98 17.43 14.36 -18.82
CA ARG A 98 16.90 14.24 -20.18
C ARG A 98 18.01 14.22 -21.23
N ARG A 99 19.04 15.06 -21.10
CA ARG A 99 20.24 15.03 -21.98
C ARG A 99 20.97 13.68 -21.87
N LEU A 100 21.09 13.11 -20.66
CA LEU A 100 21.67 11.77 -20.47
C LEU A 100 20.84 10.69 -21.14
N VAL A 101 19.52 10.74 -21.02
CA VAL A 101 18.57 9.85 -21.73
C VAL A 101 18.78 9.96 -23.25
N THR A 102 18.82 11.17 -23.80
CA THR A 102 19.08 11.39 -25.24
C THR A 102 20.43 10.79 -25.67
N ARG A 103 21.50 11.01 -24.90
CA ARG A 103 22.83 10.44 -25.19
C ARG A 103 22.84 8.91 -25.11
N GLY A 104 22.17 8.34 -24.12
CA GLY A 104 22.03 6.89 -23.94
C GLY A 104 21.27 6.25 -25.11
N LEU A 105 20.15 6.84 -25.51
CA LEU A 105 19.36 6.40 -26.66
C LEU A 105 20.12 6.54 -27.99
N ALA A 106 20.86 7.64 -28.19
CA ALA A 106 21.70 7.81 -29.37
C ALA A 106 22.79 6.73 -29.46
N ARG A 107 23.44 6.42 -28.32
CA ARG A 107 24.40 5.31 -28.25
C ARG A 107 23.75 3.96 -28.54
N ARG A 108 22.55 3.73 -27.99
CA ARG A 108 21.80 2.49 -28.24
C ARG A 108 21.47 2.33 -29.72
N ARG A 109 20.97 3.40 -30.35
CA ARG A 109 20.70 3.45 -31.79
C ARG A 109 21.94 3.12 -32.60
N ALA A 110 23.08 3.75 -32.30
CA ALA A 110 24.34 3.47 -32.99
C ALA A 110 24.76 1.99 -32.88
N ALA A 111 24.60 1.39 -31.69
CA ALA A 111 24.90 -0.03 -31.49
C ALA A 111 23.92 -0.96 -32.23
N ASP A 112 22.62 -0.65 -32.23
CA ASP A 112 21.61 -1.43 -32.94
C ASP A 112 21.80 -1.35 -34.47
N ILE A 113 22.12 -0.17 -35.00
CA ILE A 113 22.43 0.04 -36.43
C ILE A 113 23.73 -0.66 -36.83
N ALA A 114 24.77 -0.62 -35.99
CA ALA A 114 26.00 -1.36 -36.25
C ALA A 114 25.77 -2.88 -36.31
N ALA A 115 24.84 -3.39 -35.50
CA ALA A 115 24.46 -4.81 -35.50
C ALA A 115 23.50 -5.18 -36.65
N ASN A 116 22.64 -4.25 -37.06
CA ASN A 116 21.68 -4.43 -38.15
C ASN A 116 21.47 -3.11 -38.91
N PRO A 117 22.28 -2.83 -39.94
CA PRO A 117 22.17 -1.58 -40.71
C PRO A 117 20.79 -1.34 -41.33
N ALA A 118 20.06 -2.42 -41.67
CA ALA A 118 18.72 -2.34 -42.22
C ALA A 118 17.67 -1.81 -41.22
N ALA A 119 17.99 -1.78 -39.92
CA ALA A 119 17.12 -1.19 -38.89
C ALA A 119 17.34 0.33 -38.71
N ALA A 120 18.22 0.97 -39.49
CA ALA A 120 18.46 2.41 -39.40
C ALA A 120 17.20 3.23 -39.74
N ASP A 121 16.48 2.79 -40.78
CA ASP A 121 15.21 3.36 -41.20
C ASP A 121 14.09 2.80 -40.32
N GLY A 122 13.45 3.66 -39.55
CA GLY A 122 12.40 3.26 -38.61
C GLY A 122 12.91 2.71 -37.27
N TRP A 123 14.17 3.00 -36.87
CA TRP A 123 14.63 2.65 -35.53
C TRP A 123 13.71 3.24 -34.46
N THR A 124 13.13 2.38 -33.63
CA THR A 124 12.36 2.77 -32.46
C THR A 124 13.17 2.53 -31.19
N PRO A 125 13.12 3.43 -30.20
CA PRO A 125 13.70 3.18 -28.89
C PRO A 125 13.24 1.84 -28.30
N PRO A 126 14.12 1.11 -27.59
CA PRO A 126 13.74 -0.14 -26.98
C PRO A 126 12.65 0.13 -25.93
N GLN A 127 11.49 -0.52 -26.13
CA GLN A 127 10.41 -0.51 -25.15
C GLN A 127 10.77 -1.46 -24.00
N VAL A 128 10.27 -1.15 -22.79
CA VAL A 128 10.39 -2.08 -21.67
C VAL A 128 9.56 -3.32 -21.99
N ARG A 129 10.21 -4.46 -22.25
CA ARG A 129 9.54 -5.75 -22.47
C ARG A 129 9.75 -6.65 -21.25
N GLY A 130 8.66 -7.18 -20.70
CA GLY A 130 8.64 -8.16 -19.60
C GLY A 130 8.42 -7.58 -18.20
N GLY A 131 7.92 -8.44 -17.30
CA GLY A 131 7.78 -8.16 -15.87
C GLY A 131 9.15 -8.01 -15.22
N GLY A 132 9.33 -6.95 -14.47
CA GLY A 132 10.45 -6.77 -13.56
C GLY A 132 9.94 -5.96 -12.40
N ASP A 133 10.32 -6.34 -11.19
CA ASP A 133 9.81 -5.71 -9.98
C ASP A 133 10.13 -4.22 -10.02
N ARG A 134 9.08 -3.42 -9.86
CA ARG A 134 9.22 -1.98 -9.69
C ARG A 134 9.29 -1.72 -8.21
N CYS A 135 10.19 -0.82 -7.83
CA CYS A 135 10.19 -0.26 -6.50
C CYS A 135 8.82 0.40 -6.28
N PRO A 136 8.06 -0.03 -5.28
CA PRO A 136 6.71 0.48 -5.08
C PRO A 136 6.70 1.89 -4.43
N ALA A 137 7.85 2.33 -3.89
CA ALA A 137 8.02 3.68 -3.35
C ALA A 137 8.28 4.73 -4.45
N CYS A 138 9.12 4.42 -5.44
CA CYS A 138 9.53 5.40 -6.47
C CYS A 138 9.12 5.03 -7.91
N GLY A 139 8.53 3.86 -8.14
CA GLY A 139 8.10 3.37 -9.46
C GLY A 139 9.22 2.89 -10.38
N GLN A 140 10.49 3.06 -10.00
CA GLN A 140 11.65 2.65 -10.80
C GLN A 140 11.77 1.12 -10.86
N PHE A 141 12.28 0.56 -11.96
CA PHE A 141 12.67 -0.85 -12.00
C PHE A 141 13.79 -1.11 -10.99
N ALA A 142 13.54 -2.03 -10.07
CA ALA A 142 14.42 -2.33 -8.95
C ALA A 142 15.39 -3.47 -9.28
N ALA A 143 16.64 -3.33 -8.83
CA ALA A 143 17.51 -4.45 -8.53
C ALA A 143 17.37 -4.80 -7.04
N ALA A 144 17.94 -5.92 -6.59
CA ALA A 144 17.89 -6.34 -5.18
C ALA A 144 18.44 -5.28 -4.19
N SER A 145 19.35 -4.41 -4.66
CA SER A 145 19.99 -3.33 -3.90
C SER A 145 19.34 -1.96 -4.10
N HIS A 146 18.17 -1.88 -4.73
CA HIS A 146 17.57 -0.62 -5.14
C HIS A 146 17.32 0.33 -3.96
N ARG A 147 17.79 1.58 -4.11
CA ARG A 147 17.46 2.70 -3.22
C ARG A 147 16.71 3.74 -4.03
N CYS A 148 15.58 4.21 -3.50
CA CYS A 148 14.82 5.28 -4.12
C CYS A 148 15.67 6.56 -4.17
N PRO A 149 15.79 7.22 -5.33
CA PRO A 149 16.38 8.55 -5.40
C PRO A 149 15.66 9.52 -4.46
N SER A 150 16.42 10.26 -3.64
CA SER A 150 15.84 11.17 -2.65
C SER A 150 14.93 12.20 -3.29
N VAL A 151 15.27 12.70 -4.49
CA VAL A 151 14.42 13.64 -5.23
C VAL A 151 13.05 13.06 -5.57
N ILE A 152 12.93 11.76 -5.85
CA ILE A 152 11.62 11.14 -6.11
C ILE A 152 10.81 11.06 -4.81
N LEU A 153 11.47 10.75 -3.69
CA LEU A 153 10.82 10.76 -2.38
C LEU A 153 10.41 12.18 -1.96
N ASP A 154 11.23 13.18 -2.25
CA ASP A 154 10.95 14.58 -1.96
C ASP A 154 9.85 15.13 -2.88
N ALA A 155 9.87 14.81 -4.17
CA ALA A 155 8.80 15.16 -5.11
C ALA A 155 7.47 14.53 -4.68
N ARG A 156 7.51 13.27 -4.23
CA ARG A 156 6.35 12.60 -3.64
C ARG A 156 5.90 13.32 -2.37
N ARG A 157 6.82 13.69 -1.47
CA ARG A 157 6.50 14.46 -0.25
C ARG A 157 5.87 15.81 -0.62
N LEU A 158 6.42 16.53 -1.60
CA LEU A 158 5.92 17.81 -2.09
C LEU A 158 4.55 17.68 -2.73
N ALA A 159 4.32 16.63 -3.54
CA ALA A 159 2.98 16.29 -3.99
C ALA A 159 2.08 16.14 -2.77
N LEU A 160 2.43 15.34 -1.77
CA LEU A 160 1.60 15.20 -0.56
C LEU A 160 1.43 16.48 0.30
N THR A 161 2.22 17.53 0.06
CA THR A 161 2.07 18.82 0.77
C THR A 161 0.99 19.74 0.22
N ALA A 162 0.37 19.44 -0.93
CA ALA A 162 -0.82 20.20 -1.32
C ALA A 162 -1.91 20.05 -0.26
N SER A 163 -2.56 21.17 0.07
CA SER A 163 -3.65 21.18 1.03
C SER A 163 -4.77 20.31 0.48
N THR A 164 -5.15 19.28 1.23
CA THR A 164 -6.45 18.64 0.96
C THR A 164 -7.54 19.69 1.19
N HIS A 165 -8.64 19.61 0.45
CA HIS A 165 -9.82 20.44 0.71
C HIS A 165 -10.61 19.96 1.95
N LEU A 166 -10.09 18.95 2.66
CA LEU A 166 -10.76 18.32 3.80
C LEU A 166 -10.36 18.99 5.12
N PRO A 167 -11.29 19.14 6.09
CA PRO A 167 -11.02 19.79 7.37
C PRO A 167 -9.83 19.13 8.09
N PRO A 168 -8.79 19.86 8.53
CA PRO A 168 -7.63 19.25 9.16
C PRO A 168 -8.02 18.49 10.45
N PRO A 169 -7.29 17.42 10.80
CA PRO A 169 -7.44 16.79 12.11
C PRO A 169 -7.15 17.78 13.25
N THR A 170 -7.80 17.54 14.38
CA THR A 170 -7.47 18.21 15.64
C THR A 170 -6.37 17.39 16.35
N PRO A 171 -5.24 18.00 16.75
CA PRO A 171 -4.13 17.30 17.41
C PRO A 171 -4.42 17.03 18.90
N ALA A 172 -5.48 16.27 19.16
CA ALA A 172 -5.89 15.74 20.46
C ALA A 172 -7.11 14.83 20.26
N THR A 173 -7.45 14.04 21.27
CA THR A 173 -8.76 13.38 21.35
C THR A 173 -9.83 14.38 21.78
N THR A 174 -11.06 14.19 21.29
CA THR A 174 -12.24 14.93 21.75
C THR A 174 -13.22 13.96 22.40
N ALA A 175 -14.05 14.42 23.32
CA ALA A 175 -15.05 13.54 23.95
C ALA A 175 -16.01 12.92 22.91
N ALA A 176 -16.43 13.70 21.91
CA ALA A 176 -17.29 13.22 20.83
C ALA A 176 -16.55 12.24 19.90
N GLY A 177 -15.29 12.52 19.55
CA GLY A 177 -14.45 11.62 18.76
C GLY A 177 -14.17 10.29 19.45
N THR A 178 -13.91 10.29 20.76
CA THR A 178 -13.74 9.07 21.57
C THR A 178 -15.05 8.27 21.66
N ALA A 179 -16.18 8.94 21.91
CA ALA A 179 -17.48 8.27 21.94
C ALA A 179 -17.83 7.65 20.58
N ALA A 180 -17.53 8.35 19.48
CA ALA A 180 -17.70 7.82 18.13
C ALA A 180 -16.78 6.62 17.86
N ALA A 181 -15.51 6.66 18.28
CA ALA A 181 -14.59 5.54 18.14
C ALA A 181 -15.09 4.29 18.89
N GLN A 182 -15.56 4.46 20.13
CA GLN A 182 -16.15 3.37 20.93
C GLN A 182 -17.43 2.82 20.29
N SER A 183 -18.29 3.70 19.78
CA SER A 183 -19.51 3.30 19.06
C SER A 183 -19.20 2.50 17.80
N LEU A 184 -18.19 2.94 17.01
CA LEU A 184 -17.75 2.22 15.83
C LEU A 184 -17.20 0.85 16.20
N SER A 185 -16.23 0.79 17.12
CA SER A 185 -15.60 -0.42 17.64
C SER A 185 -16.63 -1.48 18.04
N THR A 186 -17.60 -1.09 18.88
CA THR A 186 -18.70 -1.96 19.33
C THR A 186 -19.50 -2.53 18.17
N SER A 187 -19.75 -1.73 17.13
CA SER A 187 -20.59 -2.12 15.99
C SER A 187 -19.86 -2.90 14.91
N LEU A 188 -18.52 -2.95 14.91
CA LEU A 188 -17.75 -3.62 13.84
C LEU A 188 -18.12 -5.11 13.71
N TYR A 189 -18.37 -5.76 14.84
CA TYR A 189 -18.69 -7.19 14.92
C TYR A 189 -20.20 -7.49 15.01
N GLN A 190 -21.03 -6.46 15.04
CA GLN A 190 -22.49 -6.55 15.08
C GLN A 190 -23.07 -6.46 13.67
N ASP A 191 -24.30 -6.92 13.49
CA ASP A 191 -25.04 -6.80 12.22
C ASP A 191 -24.26 -7.30 10.98
N ILE A 192 -23.48 -8.37 11.14
CA ILE A 192 -22.80 -9.03 10.03
C ILE A 192 -23.76 -10.08 9.44
N PRO A 193 -24.02 -10.08 8.13
CA PRO A 193 -24.77 -11.17 7.50
C PRO A 193 -24.03 -12.51 7.62
N LEU A 194 -24.55 -13.41 8.44
CA LEU A 194 -23.98 -14.74 8.68
C LEU A 194 -24.67 -15.81 7.85
N THR A 195 -23.89 -16.70 7.26
CA THR A 195 -24.37 -18.00 6.76
C THR A 195 -24.40 -19.03 7.91
N ALA A 196 -25.00 -20.19 7.66
CA ALA A 196 -24.96 -21.29 8.63
C ALA A 196 -23.52 -21.68 9.00
N ALA A 197 -22.61 -21.74 8.01
CA ALA A 197 -21.20 -22.06 8.23
C ALA A 197 -20.48 -21.03 9.10
N ASP A 198 -20.76 -19.74 8.90
CA ASP A 198 -20.16 -18.68 9.74
C ASP A 198 -20.67 -18.79 11.19
N ALA A 199 -21.97 -19.05 11.36
CA ALA A 199 -22.57 -19.20 12.68
C ALA A 199 -22.06 -20.45 13.43
N ASP A 200 -21.83 -21.56 12.72
CA ASP A 200 -21.20 -22.76 13.27
C ASP A 200 -19.73 -22.50 13.66
N ALA A 201 -18.98 -21.75 12.86
CA ALA A 201 -17.60 -21.37 13.18
C ALA A 201 -17.51 -20.47 14.42
N ILE A 202 -18.38 -19.46 14.54
CA ILE A 202 -18.49 -18.60 15.73
C ILE A 202 -18.85 -19.44 16.97
N THR A 203 -19.83 -20.35 16.83
CA THR A 203 -20.21 -21.29 17.89
C THR A 203 -19.04 -22.17 18.33
N THR A 204 -18.20 -22.60 17.38
CA THR A 204 -17.01 -23.41 17.65
C THR A 204 -16.02 -22.62 18.51
N VAL A 205 -15.71 -21.36 18.16
CA VAL A 205 -14.85 -20.49 18.99
C VAL A 205 -15.41 -20.32 20.41
N CYS A 206 -16.72 -20.17 20.55
CA CYS A 206 -17.37 -20.06 21.86
C CYS A 206 -17.16 -21.30 22.75
N ARG A 207 -17.06 -22.49 22.14
CA ARG A 207 -17.04 -23.79 22.82
C ARG A 207 -15.68 -24.47 22.81
N ASP A 208 -14.68 -23.84 22.22
CA ASP A 208 -13.34 -24.38 22.10
C ASP A 208 -12.48 -23.89 23.27
N ASP A 209 -11.98 -24.84 24.06
CA ASP A 209 -11.21 -24.59 25.28
C ASP A 209 -9.83 -24.00 25.01
N ARG A 210 -9.36 -24.03 23.74
CA ARG A 210 -8.15 -23.31 23.31
C ARG A 210 -8.29 -21.79 23.48
N TYR A 211 -9.51 -21.24 23.54
CA TYR A 211 -9.77 -19.82 23.79
C TYR A 211 -10.14 -19.53 25.26
N GLY A 212 -9.71 -20.41 26.18
CA GLY A 212 -9.93 -20.28 27.63
C GLY A 212 -11.03 -21.18 28.18
N PRO A 213 -11.30 -21.15 29.50
CA PRO A 213 -12.31 -22.00 30.14
C PRO A 213 -13.70 -21.80 29.54
N LEU A 214 -14.48 -22.88 29.37
CA LEU A 214 -15.81 -22.79 28.76
C LEU A 214 -16.72 -21.80 29.50
N PRO A 215 -17.45 -20.94 28.77
CA PRO A 215 -18.34 -19.97 29.39
C PRO A 215 -19.51 -20.69 30.09
N GLN A 216 -19.81 -20.26 31.32
CA GLN A 216 -20.94 -20.76 32.09
C GLN A 216 -22.15 -19.83 31.94
N GLY A 217 -23.36 -20.39 31.98
CA GLY A 217 -24.59 -19.59 32.00
C GLY A 217 -25.02 -19.00 30.65
N LEU A 218 -24.41 -19.40 29.54
CA LEU A 218 -24.93 -19.05 28.21
C LEU A 218 -26.28 -19.76 27.95
N PRO A 219 -27.21 -19.12 27.24
CA PRO A 219 -28.46 -19.76 26.81
C PRO A 219 -28.17 -20.96 25.90
N GLU A 220 -29.16 -21.82 25.69
CA GLU A 220 -29.04 -22.86 24.67
C GLU A 220 -28.83 -22.21 23.29
N ILE A 221 -28.04 -22.87 22.43
CA ILE A 221 -27.82 -22.36 21.07
C ILE A 221 -29.14 -22.44 20.30
N PRO A 222 -29.68 -21.29 19.88
CA PRO A 222 -31.01 -21.24 19.32
C PRO A 222 -31.00 -21.86 17.92
N ARG A 223 -31.96 -22.75 17.68
CA ARG A 223 -32.17 -23.42 16.39
C ARG A 223 -33.58 -23.14 15.89
N ARG A 224 -33.71 -22.93 14.58
CA ARG A 224 -34.99 -22.88 13.89
C ARG A 224 -35.57 -24.29 13.74
N ALA A 225 -36.83 -24.36 13.32
CA ALA A 225 -37.53 -25.63 13.13
C ALA A 225 -36.86 -26.57 12.10
N ASP A 226 -36.08 -26.01 11.15
CA ASP A 226 -35.31 -26.75 10.15
C ASP A 226 -33.93 -27.23 10.66
N GLY A 227 -33.61 -26.95 11.93
CA GLY A 227 -32.33 -27.30 12.56
C GLY A 227 -31.21 -26.28 12.34
N SER A 228 -31.40 -25.26 11.48
CA SER A 228 -30.44 -24.19 11.27
C SER A 228 -30.31 -23.28 12.49
N LEU A 229 -29.15 -22.65 12.67
CA LEU A 229 -28.93 -21.70 13.76
C LEU A 229 -29.79 -20.44 13.57
N ASP A 230 -30.49 -20.02 14.63
CA ASP A 230 -31.23 -18.76 14.60
C ASP A 230 -30.33 -17.56 14.91
N THR A 231 -29.59 -17.13 13.90
CA THR A 231 -28.59 -16.05 13.96
C THR A 231 -29.15 -14.66 14.32
N ASN A 232 -30.48 -14.49 14.33
CA ASN A 232 -31.15 -13.21 14.62
C ASN A 232 -31.68 -13.12 16.05
N SER A 233 -31.56 -14.20 16.83
CA SER A 233 -32.06 -14.26 18.20
C SER A 233 -31.09 -13.60 19.20
N ALA A 234 -31.62 -13.15 20.33
CA ALA A 234 -30.81 -12.57 21.41
C ALA A 234 -29.87 -13.63 22.03
N GLU A 235 -30.30 -14.88 22.04
CA GLU A 235 -29.53 -16.02 22.52
C GLU A 235 -28.28 -16.23 21.65
N PHE A 236 -28.41 -16.19 20.31
CA PHE A 236 -27.24 -16.30 19.43
C PHE A 236 -26.31 -15.09 19.55
N ALA A 237 -26.87 -13.88 19.74
CA ALA A 237 -26.08 -12.68 19.99
C ALA A 237 -25.18 -12.87 21.24
N ALA A 238 -25.71 -13.46 22.32
CA ALA A 238 -24.91 -13.76 23.52
C ALA A 238 -23.76 -14.75 23.25
N HIS A 239 -23.98 -15.78 22.41
CA HIS A 239 -22.92 -16.70 21.99
C HIS A 239 -21.87 -16.00 21.12
N ARG A 240 -22.30 -15.17 20.18
CA ARG A 240 -21.40 -14.38 19.32
C ARG A 240 -20.53 -13.44 20.13
N ASP A 241 -21.13 -12.69 21.05
CA ASP A 241 -20.42 -11.69 21.86
C ASP A 241 -19.42 -12.37 22.81
N MET A 242 -19.79 -13.53 23.40
CA MET A 242 -18.85 -14.34 24.17
C MET A 242 -17.73 -14.93 23.32
N ALA A 243 -18.02 -15.43 22.12
CA ALA A 243 -17.00 -15.92 21.19
C ALA A 243 -16.02 -14.82 20.78
N LEU A 244 -16.52 -13.61 20.53
CA LEU A 244 -15.69 -12.46 20.18
C LEU A 244 -14.75 -12.08 21.31
N ASP A 245 -15.28 -11.93 22.53
CA ASP A 245 -14.49 -11.61 23.71
C ASP A 245 -13.41 -12.68 23.98
N ARG A 246 -13.75 -13.97 23.85
CA ARG A 246 -12.77 -15.08 23.94
C ARG A 246 -11.71 -14.99 22.86
N ALA A 247 -12.10 -14.74 21.61
CA ALA A 247 -11.16 -14.60 20.50
C ALA A 247 -10.22 -13.40 20.71
N GLN A 248 -10.76 -12.24 21.11
CA GLN A 248 -9.99 -11.04 21.39
C GLN A 248 -9.00 -11.24 22.55
N ARG A 249 -9.41 -11.92 23.63
CA ARG A 249 -8.52 -12.27 24.74
C ARG A 249 -7.42 -13.24 24.33
N ALA A 250 -7.73 -14.21 23.48
CA ALA A 250 -6.74 -15.13 22.93
C ALA A 250 -5.79 -14.49 21.90
N CYS A 251 -6.09 -13.27 21.44
CA CYS A 251 -5.16 -12.44 20.68
C CYS A 251 -4.23 -11.61 21.56
N ILE A 252 -4.28 -11.74 22.89
CA ILE A 252 -3.33 -11.10 23.81
C ILE A 252 -2.42 -12.22 24.30
N GLU A 253 -1.17 -12.29 23.81
CA GLU A 253 -0.14 -13.09 24.49
C GLU A 253 0.28 -12.37 25.78
N ASP A 254 0.87 -13.07 26.75
CA ASP A 254 1.18 -12.62 28.14
C ASP A 254 2.09 -11.36 28.26
N ASP A 255 2.33 -10.61 27.18
CA ASP A 255 3.12 -9.40 27.16
C ASP A 255 2.35 -8.20 27.73
N HIS A 256 2.95 -7.59 28.75
CA HIS A 256 2.46 -6.37 29.40
C HIS A 256 3.44 -5.22 29.15
N ILE A 257 2.92 -4.02 28.89
CA ILE A 257 3.65 -2.76 28.77
C ILE A 257 3.30 -1.89 29.96
N ASP A 258 4.28 -1.62 30.82
CA ASP A 258 4.06 -0.78 32.01
C ASP A 258 2.85 -1.25 32.87
N GLY A 259 2.55 -2.55 32.82
CA GLY A 259 1.41 -3.19 33.48
C GLY A 259 0.12 -3.28 32.66
N GLU A 260 0.08 -2.76 31.42
CA GLU A 260 -1.06 -2.87 30.51
C GLU A 260 -0.89 -4.02 29.50
N PRO A 261 -1.88 -4.92 29.32
CA PRO A 261 -1.79 -6.03 28.37
C PRO A 261 -1.77 -5.54 26.91
N VAL A 262 -0.96 -6.18 26.06
CA VAL A 262 -0.83 -5.84 24.63
C VAL A 262 -1.41 -6.93 23.74
N PRO A 263 -2.33 -6.62 22.83
CA PRO A 263 -2.77 -7.60 21.84
C PRO A 263 -1.64 -7.90 20.85
N VAL A 264 -1.25 -9.17 20.74
CA VAL A 264 -0.47 -9.69 19.62
C VAL A 264 -1.47 -10.01 18.50
N VAL A 265 -1.49 -9.15 17.48
CA VAL A 265 -2.42 -9.23 16.33
C VAL A 265 -2.18 -10.51 15.46
N LEU A 266 -1.24 -11.38 15.83
CA LEU A 266 -0.76 -12.50 15.02
C LEU A 266 -1.59 -13.78 15.10
N SER A 267 -2.53 -13.96 16.04
CA SER A 267 -3.42 -15.14 16.03
C SER A 267 -4.60 -14.96 15.07
N GLN A 268 -4.30 -14.69 13.79
CA GLN A 268 -5.26 -14.43 12.71
C GLN A 268 -6.41 -15.46 12.63
N GLY A 269 -6.19 -16.69 13.09
CA GLY A 269 -7.21 -17.74 13.10
C GLY A 269 -8.37 -17.51 14.10
N ALA A 270 -8.15 -16.81 15.22
CA ALA A 270 -9.17 -16.66 16.27
C ALA A 270 -10.34 -15.75 15.84
N LEU A 271 -10.01 -14.67 15.13
CA LEU A 271 -10.98 -13.70 14.64
C LEU A 271 -11.47 -13.99 13.20
N GLU A 272 -10.89 -14.99 12.52
CA GLU A 272 -11.28 -15.35 11.14
C GLU A 272 -12.79 -15.66 11.00
N PRO A 273 -13.46 -16.37 11.94
CA PRO A 273 -14.92 -16.58 11.87
C PRO A 273 -15.76 -15.29 11.84
N PHE A 274 -15.20 -14.17 12.31
CA PHE A 274 -15.82 -12.84 12.25
C PHE A 274 -15.35 -12.05 11.02
N ALA A 275 -14.07 -12.18 10.64
CA ALA A 275 -13.49 -11.46 9.53
C ALA A 275 -14.01 -11.92 8.17
N VAL A 276 -14.20 -13.23 7.96
CA VAL A 276 -14.71 -13.80 6.70
C VAL A 276 -16.07 -13.22 6.30
N PRO A 277 -17.11 -13.24 7.16
CA PRO A 277 -18.41 -12.72 6.77
C PRO A 277 -18.39 -11.18 6.59
N VAL A 278 -17.53 -10.45 7.31
CA VAL A 278 -17.31 -9.01 7.07
C VAL A 278 -16.69 -8.75 5.70
N LYS A 279 -15.63 -9.47 5.33
CA LYS A 279 -14.98 -9.35 4.01
C LYS A 279 -15.97 -9.63 2.88
N ARG A 280 -16.81 -10.67 3.04
CA ARG A 280 -17.86 -11.04 2.08
C ARG A 280 -18.92 -9.94 1.94
N ASP A 281 -19.42 -9.41 3.06
CA ASP A 281 -20.38 -8.29 3.08
C ASP A 281 -19.81 -7.04 2.41
N ASN A 282 -18.56 -6.67 2.74
CA ASN A 282 -17.89 -5.52 2.13
C ASN A 282 -17.72 -5.70 0.62
N ALA A 283 -17.29 -6.88 0.15
CA ALA A 283 -17.12 -7.14 -1.27
C ALA A 283 -18.47 -7.03 -2.02
N ALA A 284 -19.55 -7.53 -1.41
CA ALA A 284 -20.89 -7.40 -1.96
C ALA A 284 -21.32 -5.93 -2.07
N ARG A 285 -21.28 -5.19 -0.94
CA ARG A 285 -21.70 -3.79 -0.87
C ARG A 285 -20.86 -2.89 -1.76
N LEU A 286 -19.53 -3.04 -1.78
CA LEU A 286 -18.66 -2.29 -2.68
C LEU A 286 -18.92 -2.62 -4.15
N GLY A 287 -19.16 -3.90 -4.48
CA GLY A 287 -19.55 -4.29 -5.82
C GLY A 287 -20.85 -3.63 -6.28
N ASP A 288 -21.82 -3.53 -5.36
CA ASP A 288 -23.10 -2.87 -5.60
C ASP A 288 -22.92 -1.34 -5.75
N GLU A 289 -22.03 -0.70 -4.99
CA GLU A 289 -21.67 0.72 -5.17
C GLU A 289 -21.00 1.03 -6.51
N MET A 290 -20.41 0.01 -7.15
CA MET A 290 -19.81 0.14 -8.47
C MET A 290 -20.77 -0.25 -9.61
N ALA A 291 -22.05 -0.50 -9.32
CA ALA A 291 -23.03 -0.93 -10.33
C ALA A 291 -23.11 0.04 -11.51
N ASP A 292 -23.08 1.35 -11.24
CA ASP A 292 -23.19 2.40 -12.26
C ASP A 292 -21.85 2.83 -12.87
N VAL A 293 -20.74 2.23 -12.44
CA VAL A 293 -19.42 2.50 -13.03
C VAL A 293 -19.33 1.80 -14.39
N GLU A 294 -18.94 2.55 -15.42
CA GLU A 294 -18.74 2.01 -16.77
C GLU A 294 -17.69 0.89 -16.77
N ASP A 295 -17.96 -0.19 -17.50
CA ASP A 295 -17.09 -1.38 -17.52
C ASP A 295 -15.63 -1.05 -17.91
N ARG A 296 -15.40 -0.09 -18.81
CA ARG A 296 -14.05 0.34 -19.25
C ARG A 296 -13.19 0.98 -18.14
N GLU A 297 -13.82 1.44 -17.07
CA GLU A 297 -13.14 1.95 -15.88
C GLU A 297 -12.66 0.82 -14.98
N LEU A 298 -13.29 -0.36 -15.06
CA LEU A 298 -13.03 -1.50 -14.18
C LEU A 298 -12.29 -2.64 -14.88
N PHE A 299 -12.44 -2.79 -16.19
CA PHE A 299 -12.06 -4.00 -16.91
C PHE A 299 -11.23 -3.68 -18.17
N ASP A 300 -10.42 -4.66 -18.60
CA ASP A 300 -9.71 -4.55 -19.87
C ASP A 300 -10.66 -4.75 -21.07
N ASP A 301 -10.20 -4.47 -22.30
CA ASP A 301 -11.04 -4.57 -23.51
C ASP A 301 -11.63 -5.97 -23.73
N ALA A 302 -10.88 -7.02 -23.37
CA ALA A 302 -11.30 -8.40 -23.56
C ALA A 302 -12.35 -8.81 -22.51
N GLU A 303 -12.18 -8.37 -21.28
CA GLU A 303 -13.15 -8.52 -20.19
C GLU A 303 -14.43 -7.74 -20.49
N CYS A 304 -14.34 -6.51 -20.99
CA CYS A 304 -15.49 -5.73 -21.45
C CYS A 304 -16.26 -6.48 -22.55
N ALA A 305 -15.55 -7.05 -23.53
CA ALA A 305 -16.17 -7.83 -24.59
C ALA A 305 -16.87 -9.09 -24.07
N ALA A 306 -16.28 -9.79 -23.09
CA ALA A 306 -16.90 -10.94 -22.44
C ALA A 306 -18.15 -10.55 -21.63
N LEU A 307 -18.10 -9.45 -20.88
CA LEU A 307 -19.23 -8.94 -20.10
C LEU A 307 -20.39 -8.44 -20.97
N ALA A 308 -20.09 -7.85 -22.14
CA ALA A 308 -21.09 -7.39 -23.09
C ALA A 308 -21.83 -8.53 -23.82
N ALA A 309 -21.25 -9.74 -23.87
CA ALA A 309 -21.84 -10.92 -24.49
C ALA A 309 -21.63 -12.16 -23.60
N PRO A 310 -22.27 -12.21 -22.42
CA PRO A 310 -21.96 -13.21 -21.39
C PRO A 310 -22.32 -14.64 -21.81
N ASP A 311 -23.19 -14.81 -22.81
CA ASP A 311 -23.56 -16.08 -23.45
C ASP A 311 -22.48 -16.63 -24.40
N ARG A 312 -21.53 -15.78 -24.82
CA ARG A 312 -20.39 -16.16 -25.67
C ARG A 312 -19.13 -16.51 -24.89
N ALA A 313 -19.17 -16.38 -23.56
CA ALA A 313 -18.10 -16.75 -22.66
C ALA A 313 -18.55 -17.85 -21.71
N GLN A 314 -17.61 -18.67 -21.27
CA GLN A 314 -17.81 -19.58 -20.15
C GLN A 314 -17.37 -18.88 -18.87
N TRP A 315 -18.19 -19.00 -17.82
CA TRP A 315 -17.97 -18.36 -16.54
C TRP A 315 -17.79 -19.39 -15.44
N GLY A 316 -16.93 -19.08 -14.48
CA GLY A 316 -16.71 -19.92 -13.32
C GLY A 316 -16.18 -19.13 -12.14
N GLN A 317 -16.08 -19.80 -11.00
CA GLN A 317 -15.53 -19.24 -9.77
C GLN A 317 -14.35 -20.08 -9.32
N SER A 318 -13.27 -19.39 -8.94
CA SER A 318 -12.12 -19.96 -8.24
C SER A 318 -12.06 -19.43 -6.82
N ALA A 319 -11.08 -19.88 -6.02
CA ALA A 319 -10.80 -19.29 -4.71
C ALA A 319 -10.46 -17.79 -4.77
N ALA A 320 -9.98 -17.29 -5.93
CA ALA A 320 -9.65 -15.89 -6.14
C ALA A 320 -10.81 -15.04 -6.71
N GLY A 321 -11.96 -15.66 -7.00
CA GLY A 321 -13.18 -15.00 -7.50
C GLY A 321 -13.60 -15.43 -8.90
N LEU A 322 -14.33 -14.56 -9.61
CA LEU A 322 -14.91 -14.84 -10.93
C LEU A 322 -13.83 -14.98 -12.01
N CYS A 323 -13.93 -16.03 -12.83
CA CYS A 323 -13.06 -16.26 -13.97
C CYS A 323 -13.86 -16.55 -15.24
N TRP A 324 -13.23 -16.38 -16.40
CA TRP A 324 -13.86 -16.54 -17.71
C TRP A 324 -12.93 -17.11 -18.78
N ARG A 325 -13.50 -17.62 -19.88
CA ARG A 325 -12.80 -17.98 -21.12
C ARG A 325 -13.78 -17.98 -22.29
N THR A 326 -13.29 -17.85 -23.53
CA THR A 326 -14.14 -17.85 -24.73
C THR A 326 -14.24 -19.21 -25.43
N ALA A 327 -13.26 -20.09 -25.24
CA ALA A 327 -13.29 -21.46 -25.77
C ALA A 327 -12.74 -22.51 -24.80
N ASN A 328 -13.03 -23.79 -25.05
CA ASN A 328 -12.63 -24.90 -24.18
C ASN A 328 -11.11 -25.13 -24.13
N ASP A 329 -10.40 -24.78 -25.19
CA ASP A 329 -8.96 -24.87 -25.37
C ASP A 329 -8.21 -23.63 -24.87
N GLU A 330 -8.92 -22.57 -24.51
CA GLU A 330 -8.35 -21.38 -23.91
C GLU A 330 -8.19 -21.51 -22.39
N PRO A 331 -7.14 -20.91 -21.82
CA PRO A 331 -6.98 -20.87 -20.37
C PRO A 331 -8.06 -19.99 -19.73
N TRP A 332 -8.51 -20.39 -18.54
CA TRP A 332 -9.33 -19.52 -17.70
C TRP A 332 -8.53 -18.28 -17.31
N ARG A 333 -9.19 -17.12 -17.35
CA ARG A 333 -8.66 -15.82 -16.95
C ARG A 333 -9.44 -15.31 -15.74
N GLN A 334 -8.74 -14.89 -14.70
CA GLN A 334 -9.33 -14.24 -13.54
C GLN A 334 -9.81 -12.84 -13.94
N ILE A 335 -11.07 -12.50 -13.61
CA ILE A 335 -11.59 -11.14 -13.83
C ILE A 335 -10.78 -10.15 -13.01
N GLY A 336 -10.50 -8.99 -13.60
CA GLY A 336 -9.75 -7.91 -13.00
C GLY A 336 -8.26 -8.05 -13.26
N THR A 337 -7.65 -9.17 -12.89
CA THR A 337 -6.18 -9.34 -12.99
C THR A 337 -5.74 -9.87 -14.35
N GLY A 338 -6.64 -10.53 -15.09
CA GLY A 338 -6.32 -11.23 -16.34
C GLY A 338 -5.40 -12.44 -16.16
N GLU A 339 -5.06 -12.82 -14.92
CA GLU A 339 -4.16 -13.92 -14.59
C GLU A 339 -4.75 -15.27 -14.99
N ARG A 340 -3.89 -16.22 -15.35
CA ARG A 340 -4.31 -17.57 -15.72
C ARG A 340 -4.69 -18.37 -14.48
N VAL A 341 -5.84 -19.03 -14.53
CA VAL A 341 -6.36 -19.89 -13.46
C VAL A 341 -6.31 -21.36 -13.90
N ASP A 342 -5.93 -22.27 -12.99
CA ASP A 342 -6.01 -23.71 -13.27
C ASP A 342 -7.48 -24.15 -13.33
N HIS A 343 -7.89 -24.68 -14.49
CA HIS A 343 -9.23 -25.19 -14.76
C HIS A 343 -9.75 -26.20 -13.72
N ARG A 344 -8.88 -26.95 -13.04
CA ARG A 344 -9.29 -27.94 -12.03
C ARG A 344 -9.90 -27.32 -10.78
N MET A 345 -9.69 -26.02 -10.58
CA MET A 345 -10.17 -25.26 -9.42
C MET A 345 -11.38 -24.38 -9.75
N VAL A 346 -11.97 -24.53 -10.93
CA VAL A 346 -13.06 -23.67 -11.41
C VAL A 346 -14.40 -24.38 -11.29
N THR A 347 -15.30 -23.79 -10.51
CA THR A 347 -16.70 -24.23 -10.42
C THR A 347 -17.55 -23.41 -11.40
N PRO A 348 -18.41 -24.00 -12.25
CA PRO A 348 -19.25 -23.25 -13.18
C PRO A 348 -20.14 -22.22 -12.48
N SER A 349 -20.33 -21.05 -13.11
CA SER A 349 -21.19 -19.98 -12.63
C SER A 349 -22.33 -19.71 -13.63
N GLU A 350 -23.51 -19.37 -13.12
CA GLU A 350 -24.66 -18.97 -13.95
C GLU A 350 -24.44 -17.58 -14.57
N THR A 351 -24.89 -17.39 -15.81
CA THR A 351 -24.66 -16.17 -16.60
C THR A 351 -25.45 -14.96 -16.10
N GLY A 352 -26.59 -15.14 -15.44
CA GLY A 352 -27.50 -14.05 -15.05
C GLY A 352 -26.94 -13.06 -14.02
N SER A 353 -25.83 -13.38 -13.35
CA SER A 353 -25.24 -12.55 -12.28
C SER A 353 -23.79 -12.11 -12.54
N VAL A 354 -23.24 -12.39 -13.72
CA VAL A 354 -21.79 -12.24 -13.97
C VAL A 354 -21.29 -10.81 -13.83
N ALA A 355 -22.05 -9.80 -14.26
CA ALA A 355 -21.67 -8.40 -14.14
C ALA A 355 -21.56 -7.94 -12.67
N VAL A 356 -22.48 -8.41 -11.82
CA VAL A 356 -22.47 -8.16 -10.37
C VAL A 356 -21.29 -8.89 -9.73
N LEU A 357 -21.11 -10.18 -10.06
CA LEU A 357 -20.00 -10.98 -9.54
C LEU A 357 -18.64 -10.44 -9.97
N ALA A 358 -18.51 -9.85 -11.16
CA ALA A 358 -17.29 -9.23 -11.66
C ALA A 358 -16.89 -8.02 -10.80
N ARG A 359 -17.84 -7.13 -10.50
CA ARG A 359 -17.62 -5.95 -9.64
C ARG A 359 -17.27 -6.36 -8.21
N ARG A 360 -17.96 -7.35 -7.65
CA ARG A 360 -17.65 -7.93 -6.32
C ARG A 360 -16.27 -8.58 -6.28
N THR A 361 -15.88 -9.24 -7.38
CA THR A 361 -14.52 -9.81 -7.53
C THR A 361 -13.47 -8.71 -7.52
N VAL A 362 -13.67 -7.62 -8.26
CA VAL A 362 -12.79 -6.44 -8.24
C VAL A 362 -12.68 -5.83 -6.83
N ALA A 363 -13.80 -5.65 -6.13
CA ALA A 363 -13.81 -5.14 -4.77
C ALA A 363 -13.02 -6.05 -3.81
N SER A 364 -13.26 -7.37 -3.88
CA SER A 364 -12.55 -8.37 -3.08
C SER A 364 -11.04 -8.36 -3.34
N GLN A 365 -10.63 -8.30 -4.61
CA GLN A 365 -9.23 -8.22 -5.01
C GLN A 365 -8.55 -6.95 -4.49
N ALA A 366 -9.22 -5.79 -4.57
CA ALA A 366 -8.67 -4.54 -4.08
C ALA A 366 -8.45 -4.58 -2.55
N MET A 367 -9.42 -5.09 -1.78
CA MET A 367 -9.27 -5.27 -0.33
C MET A 367 -8.16 -6.28 0.01
N SER A 368 -8.09 -7.39 -0.74
CA SER A 368 -7.05 -8.42 -0.53
C SER A 368 -5.66 -7.88 -0.83
N ALA A 369 -5.52 -7.07 -1.89
CA ALA A 369 -4.27 -6.42 -2.24
C ALA A 369 -3.82 -5.39 -1.21
N TRP A 370 -4.76 -4.68 -0.55
CA TRP A 370 -4.47 -3.81 0.58
C TRP A 370 -3.91 -4.62 1.75
N ALA A 371 -4.59 -5.71 2.13
CA ALA A 371 -4.16 -6.57 3.23
C ALA A 371 -2.81 -7.28 2.98
N ALA A 372 -2.48 -7.58 1.73
CA ALA A 372 -1.20 -8.19 1.35
C ALA A 372 -0.02 -7.20 1.36
N HIS A 373 -0.26 -5.91 1.63
CA HIS A 373 0.80 -4.91 1.71
C HIS A 373 1.60 -5.07 3.01
N THR A 374 2.78 -5.67 2.91
CA THR A 374 3.70 -5.78 4.04
C THR A 374 4.86 -4.79 3.88
N GLU A 375 5.57 -4.51 4.96
CA GLU A 375 6.78 -3.66 4.94
C GLU A 375 7.85 -4.14 3.94
N ARG A 376 7.86 -5.45 3.61
CA ARG A 376 8.84 -6.08 2.72
C ARG A 376 8.36 -6.20 1.28
N ASP A 377 7.08 -6.47 1.08
CA ASP A 377 6.48 -6.70 -0.24
C ASP A 377 5.26 -5.78 -0.41
N MET A 378 5.43 -4.68 -1.15
CA MET A 378 4.28 -3.86 -1.50
C MET A 378 3.60 -4.43 -2.75
N SER A 379 2.33 -4.80 -2.61
CA SER A 379 1.47 -5.14 -3.74
C SER A 379 1.34 -3.95 -4.71
N PRO A 380 1.55 -4.13 -6.04
CA PRO A 380 1.30 -3.10 -7.04
C PRO A 380 -0.12 -2.52 -6.95
N ALA A 381 -1.12 -3.35 -6.63
CA ALA A 381 -2.49 -2.89 -6.46
C ALA A 381 -2.65 -1.96 -5.25
N ALA A 382 -1.94 -2.18 -4.14
CA ALA A 382 -1.92 -1.22 -3.02
C ALA A 382 -1.31 0.13 -3.41
N VAL A 383 -0.30 0.14 -4.30
CA VAL A 383 0.27 1.38 -4.85
C VAL A 383 -0.74 2.12 -5.73
N HIS A 384 -1.51 1.40 -6.54
CA HIS A 384 -2.60 1.99 -7.31
C HIS A 384 -3.67 2.58 -6.40
N MET A 385 -4.03 1.93 -5.29
CA MET A 385 -4.96 2.48 -4.31
C MET A 385 -4.42 3.76 -3.65
N GLN A 386 -3.15 3.79 -3.22
CA GLN A 386 -2.52 5.00 -2.69
C GLN A 386 -2.53 6.15 -3.71
N SER A 387 -2.26 5.84 -4.98
CA SER A 387 -2.29 6.83 -6.06
C SER A 387 -3.71 7.33 -6.33
N ALA A 388 -4.69 6.44 -6.35
CA ALA A 388 -6.10 6.79 -6.50
C ALA A 388 -6.60 7.69 -5.37
N VAL A 389 -6.23 7.44 -4.11
CA VAL A 389 -6.60 8.31 -2.98
C VAL A 389 -5.97 9.69 -3.12
N ARG A 390 -4.71 9.76 -3.58
CA ARG A 390 -4.05 11.04 -3.91
C ARG A 390 -4.85 11.78 -4.98
N ASP A 391 -5.11 11.12 -6.10
CA ASP A 391 -5.72 11.72 -7.30
C ASP A 391 -7.19 12.12 -7.08
N VAL A 392 -7.88 11.51 -6.12
CA VAL A 392 -9.27 11.86 -5.79
C VAL A 392 -9.37 12.95 -4.72
N PHE A 393 -8.54 12.89 -3.67
CA PHE A 393 -8.75 13.73 -2.47
C PHE A 393 -7.63 14.70 -2.14
N VAL A 394 -6.41 14.45 -2.63
CA VAL A 394 -5.24 15.29 -2.34
C VAL A 394 -4.93 16.21 -3.54
N HIS A 395 -5.07 15.68 -4.77
CA HIS A 395 -4.81 16.36 -6.06
C HIS A 395 -5.90 16.01 -7.09
N PRO A 396 -7.12 16.54 -6.93
CA PRO A 396 -8.23 16.22 -7.84
C PRO A 396 -7.99 16.62 -9.31
N ASP A 397 -7.05 17.53 -9.57
CA ASP A 397 -6.73 18.06 -10.91
C ASP A 397 -5.72 17.20 -11.71
N SER A 398 -5.44 15.97 -11.27
CA SER A 398 -4.57 15.06 -12.01
C SER A 398 -5.19 14.60 -13.33
N ASP A 399 -4.36 14.43 -14.37
CA ASP A 399 -4.76 13.81 -15.63
C ASP A 399 -5.47 12.46 -15.39
N PRO A 400 -6.47 12.10 -16.22
CA PRO A 400 -7.18 10.84 -16.04
C PRO A 400 -6.23 9.64 -16.15
N PRO A 401 -6.41 8.62 -15.30
CA PRO A 401 -5.53 7.45 -15.30
C PRO A 401 -5.61 6.68 -16.63
N GLN A 402 -4.45 6.38 -17.19
CA GLN A 402 -4.34 5.74 -18.51
C GLN A 402 -4.41 4.21 -18.47
N SER A 403 -4.01 3.58 -17.34
CA SER A 403 -4.06 2.12 -17.19
C SER A 403 -5.38 1.66 -16.57
N VAL A 404 -5.80 0.43 -16.91
CA VAL A 404 -7.01 -0.20 -16.37
C VAL A 404 -6.92 -0.31 -14.84
N GLU A 405 -5.75 -0.68 -14.30
CA GLU A 405 -5.53 -0.85 -12.86
C GLU A 405 -5.70 0.48 -12.09
N ALA A 406 -5.23 1.58 -12.67
CA ALA A 406 -5.36 2.90 -12.06
C ALA A 406 -6.80 3.44 -12.14
N ARG A 407 -7.51 3.23 -13.26
CA ARG A 407 -8.95 3.55 -13.37
C ARG A 407 -9.78 2.74 -12.36
N ARG A 408 -9.51 1.44 -12.27
CA ARG A 408 -10.17 0.54 -11.33
C ARG A 408 -9.93 0.95 -9.88
N ALA A 409 -8.68 1.24 -9.52
CA ALA A 409 -8.35 1.71 -8.17
C ALA A 409 -9.10 2.99 -7.82
N ARG A 410 -9.20 3.94 -8.77
CA ARG A 410 -9.98 5.17 -8.61
C ARG A 410 -11.47 4.87 -8.35
N ALA A 411 -12.07 3.99 -9.15
CA ALA A 411 -13.47 3.60 -8.97
C ALA A 411 -13.72 2.94 -7.61
N VAL A 412 -12.85 2.02 -7.18
CA VAL A 412 -12.95 1.36 -5.86
C VAL A 412 -12.81 2.38 -4.73
N VAL A 413 -11.83 3.29 -4.81
CA VAL A 413 -11.63 4.35 -3.81
C VAL A 413 -12.87 5.24 -3.66
N GLN A 414 -13.50 5.63 -4.78
CA GLN A 414 -14.72 6.44 -4.78
C GLN A 414 -15.91 5.69 -4.19
N ALA A 415 -16.13 4.43 -4.61
CA ALA A 415 -17.19 3.58 -4.10
C ALA A 415 -17.07 3.34 -2.58
N GLN A 416 -15.84 3.05 -2.13
CA GLN A 416 -15.52 2.88 -0.72
C GLN A 416 -15.78 4.14 0.09
N TYR A 417 -15.33 5.29 -0.39
CA TYR A 417 -15.58 6.56 0.28
C TYR A 417 -17.08 6.83 0.39
N ALA A 418 -17.84 6.69 -0.70
CA ALA A 418 -19.29 6.88 -0.70
C ALA A 418 -19.99 5.96 0.33
N LEU A 419 -19.62 4.68 0.37
CA LEU A 419 -20.13 3.71 1.33
C LEU A 419 -19.82 4.10 2.77
N THR A 420 -18.59 4.55 3.02
CA THR A 420 -18.11 4.99 4.33
C THR A 420 -18.85 6.23 4.81
N GLN A 421 -18.99 7.23 3.95
CA GLN A 421 -19.69 8.47 4.31
C GLN A 421 -21.16 8.21 4.63
N ARG A 422 -21.86 7.36 3.87
CA ARG A 422 -23.23 6.96 4.23
C ARG A 422 -23.29 6.18 5.54
N HIS A 423 -22.33 5.30 5.79
CA HIS A 423 -22.26 4.51 7.03
C HIS A 423 -22.06 5.40 8.27
N LEU A 424 -21.17 6.39 8.19
CA LEU A 424 -20.92 7.36 9.26
C LEU A 424 -22.12 8.30 9.47
N ALA A 425 -22.69 8.82 8.38
CA ALA A 425 -23.85 9.69 8.42
C ALA A 425 -25.08 9.00 9.04
N ALA A 426 -25.33 7.73 8.70
CA ALA A 426 -26.42 6.94 9.29
C ALA A 426 -26.30 6.75 10.80
N ARG A 427 -25.10 6.94 11.37
CA ARG A 427 -24.80 6.87 12.81
C ARG A 427 -24.66 8.24 13.47
N GLY A 428 -24.83 9.33 12.72
CA GLY A 428 -24.63 10.69 13.24
C GLY A 428 -23.17 10.98 13.63
N ILE A 429 -22.20 10.27 13.06
CA ILE A 429 -20.78 10.44 13.38
C ILE A 429 -20.18 11.52 12.47
N SER A 430 -19.75 12.63 13.08
CA SER A 430 -19.07 13.74 12.39
C SER A 430 -17.56 13.77 12.61
N GLU A 431 -17.05 13.13 13.66
CA GLU A 431 -15.63 13.05 13.98
C GLU A 431 -15.30 11.76 14.73
N VAL A 432 -14.04 11.31 14.63
CA VAL A 432 -13.56 10.08 15.28
C VAL A 432 -12.15 10.30 15.80
N SER A 433 -11.90 9.94 17.06
CA SER A 433 -10.55 9.92 17.64
C SER A 433 -9.86 8.60 17.28
N ILE A 434 -8.63 8.69 16.79
CA ILE A 434 -7.88 7.57 16.24
C ILE A 434 -6.40 7.65 16.64
N SER A 435 -5.72 6.51 16.60
CA SER A 435 -4.29 6.40 16.95
C SER A 435 -3.51 5.59 15.92
N ARG A 436 -2.20 5.83 15.80
CA ARG A 436 -1.30 5.07 14.91
C ARG A 436 0.05 4.86 15.57
N GLY A 437 0.52 3.61 15.57
CA GLY A 437 1.89 3.27 15.94
C GLY A 437 2.84 3.30 14.75
N MET A 438 4.10 3.67 14.99
CA MET A 438 5.21 3.50 14.07
C MET A 438 6.54 3.52 14.82
N TRP A 439 7.62 3.14 14.15
CA TRP A 439 8.96 3.14 14.71
C TRP A 439 10.01 3.61 13.70
N PHE A 440 11.16 4.07 14.21
CA PHE A 440 12.31 4.49 13.40
C PHE A 440 13.58 3.78 13.90
N PRO A 441 14.45 3.24 13.02
CA PRO A 441 15.73 2.66 13.45
C PRO A 441 16.62 3.67 14.18
N THR A 442 17.20 3.33 15.33
CA THR A 442 18.13 4.19 16.11
C THR A 442 19.42 4.50 15.36
N GLY A 443 19.80 3.64 14.40
CA GLY A 443 20.92 3.89 13.48
C GLY A 443 20.70 5.04 12.49
N SER A 444 19.51 5.65 12.49
CA SER A 444 19.21 6.88 11.73
C SER A 444 18.60 7.92 12.67
N PRO A 445 18.89 9.22 12.48
CA PRO A 445 18.25 10.25 13.27
C PRO A 445 16.73 10.16 13.07
N ALA A 446 15.99 10.04 14.18
CA ALA A 446 14.54 10.15 14.16
C ALA A 446 14.13 11.50 13.52
N PRO A 447 12.97 11.57 12.86
CA PRO A 447 12.49 12.83 12.32
C PRO A 447 12.41 13.91 13.41
N ALA A 448 12.71 15.16 13.07
CA ALA A 448 12.76 16.27 14.02
C ALA A 448 11.43 16.57 14.75
N TRP A 449 10.31 16.05 14.22
CA TRP A 449 9.00 16.16 14.84
C TRP A 449 8.75 15.12 15.96
N VAL A 450 9.61 14.10 16.07
CA VAL A 450 9.54 13.11 17.15
C VAL A 450 10.10 13.73 18.44
N PRO A 451 9.37 13.65 19.57
CA PRO A 451 9.87 14.11 20.86
C PRO A 451 11.22 13.50 21.25
N ALA A 452 12.10 14.30 21.84
CA ALA A 452 13.43 13.84 22.24
C ALA A 452 13.39 12.92 23.47
N VAL A 453 12.39 13.05 24.35
CA VAL A 453 12.27 12.28 25.59
C VAL A 453 11.11 11.28 25.48
N LYS A 454 11.32 10.06 25.98
CA LYS A 454 10.27 9.03 26.06
C LYS A 454 9.17 9.50 27.03
N GLY A 455 7.91 9.35 26.64
CA GLY A 455 6.72 9.81 27.34
C GLY A 455 6.28 11.24 27.00
N ASP A 456 7.12 12.03 26.32
CA ASP A 456 6.75 13.39 25.93
C ASP A 456 5.73 13.37 24.77
N ARG A 457 4.80 14.32 24.83
CA ARG A 457 3.80 14.58 23.79
C ARG A 457 3.93 16.00 23.25
N GLN A 458 3.82 16.16 21.94
CA GLN A 458 3.76 17.49 21.33
C GLN A 458 2.94 17.48 20.03
N PRO A 459 2.27 18.59 19.69
CA PRO A 459 1.72 18.75 18.35
C PRO A 459 2.86 18.87 17.33
N ALA A 460 2.72 18.22 16.19
CA ALA A 460 3.66 18.36 15.07
C ALA A 460 2.96 18.39 13.71
N ASP A 461 3.53 19.15 12.78
CA ASP A 461 3.17 19.14 11.37
C ASP A 461 3.74 17.88 10.70
N LEU A 462 2.87 16.98 10.24
CA LEU A 462 3.25 15.77 9.53
C LEU A 462 2.62 15.73 8.15
N THR A 463 3.32 15.11 7.20
CA THR A 463 2.77 14.78 5.89
C THR A 463 2.58 13.27 5.82
N LEU A 464 1.33 12.82 5.92
CA LEU A 464 0.99 11.40 5.83
C LEU A 464 0.85 10.94 4.37
N ASN A 465 1.02 9.64 4.13
CA ASN A 465 0.66 9.01 2.86
C ASN A 465 -0.81 9.29 2.50
N PRO A 466 -1.20 9.28 1.21
CA PRO A 466 -2.57 9.56 0.77
C PRO A 466 -3.62 8.74 1.51
N ALA A 467 -3.40 7.43 1.66
CA ALA A 467 -4.18 6.57 2.52
C ALA A 467 -3.30 6.17 3.72
N ALA A 468 -3.64 6.70 4.89
CA ALA A 468 -2.93 6.45 6.12
C ALA A 468 -3.76 5.53 7.02
N SER A 469 -3.16 4.43 7.46
CA SER A 469 -3.74 3.50 8.42
C SER A 469 -3.64 4.05 9.84
N PHE A 470 -4.75 3.95 10.58
CA PHE A 470 -4.92 4.25 11.99
C PHE A 470 -5.81 3.17 12.62
N THR A 471 -5.96 3.16 13.93
CA THR A 471 -6.84 2.27 14.68
C THR A 471 -7.73 3.05 15.63
N LEU A 472 -8.92 2.50 15.91
CA LEU A 472 -9.82 2.97 16.97
C LEU A 472 -9.30 2.61 18.39
N ARG A 473 -8.32 1.70 18.48
CA ARG A 473 -7.82 1.12 19.74
C ARG A 473 -6.41 1.60 20.06
N GLY A 474 -6.24 2.24 21.22
CA GLY A 474 -4.95 2.79 21.64
C GLY A 474 -3.88 1.70 21.79
N GLU A 475 -4.24 0.56 22.34
CA GLU A 475 -3.38 -0.61 22.56
C GLU A 475 -2.87 -1.22 21.25
N VAL A 476 -3.67 -1.25 20.19
CA VAL A 476 -3.23 -1.71 18.86
C VAL A 476 -2.19 -0.74 18.30
N SER A 477 -2.36 0.57 18.52
CA SER A 477 -1.34 1.54 18.11
C SER A 477 -0.04 1.38 18.91
N SER A 478 -0.10 1.02 20.18
CA SER A 478 1.08 0.70 20.99
C SER A 478 1.81 -0.54 20.46
N TYR A 479 1.08 -1.56 20.03
CA TYR A 479 1.64 -2.75 19.37
C TYR A 479 2.46 -2.35 18.12
N PHE A 480 1.87 -1.57 17.21
CA PHE A 480 2.57 -1.12 15.99
C PHE A 480 3.71 -0.11 16.23
N ALA A 481 3.72 0.56 17.38
CA ALA A 481 4.84 1.41 17.76
C ALA A 481 6.07 0.59 18.17
N ARG A 482 5.92 -0.71 18.41
CA ARG A 482 6.99 -1.62 18.80
C ARG A 482 7.39 -2.53 17.67
N ARG A 483 8.67 -2.91 17.68
CA ARG A 483 9.13 -4.12 17.00
C ARG A 483 9.54 -5.08 18.11
N GLU A 484 8.91 -6.25 18.14
CA GLU A 484 9.21 -7.29 19.12
C GLU A 484 10.75 -7.49 19.16
N TRP A 485 11.31 -7.48 20.38
CA TRP A 485 12.68 -7.90 20.76
C TRP A 485 13.83 -6.90 20.92
N ASP A 486 13.72 -5.60 20.59
CA ASP A 486 14.87 -4.69 20.82
C ASP A 486 14.50 -3.19 20.99
N ASP A 487 14.17 -2.78 22.21
CA ASP A 487 13.87 -1.37 22.57
C ASP A 487 15.08 -0.42 22.30
N ASP A 488 16.30 -0.97 22.21
CA ASP A 488 17.52 -0.21 21.92
C ASP A 488 17.74 0.03 20.41
N GLU A 489 17.05 -0.71 19.53
CA GLU A 489 17.19 -0.58 18.08
C GLU A 489 16.22 0.42 17.44
N TYR A 490 15.16 0.83 18.16
CA TYR A 490 14.09 1.63 17.57
C TYR A 490 13.63 2.80 18.44
N VAL A 491 13.24 3.89 17.78
CA VAL A 491 12.49 5.00 18.37
C VAL A 491 11.01 4.77 18.07
N SER A 492 10.29 4.34 19.10
CA SER A 492 8.86 4.03 19.07
C SER A 492 8.01 5.30 19.18
N VAL A 493 7.00 5.42 18.32
CA VAL A 493 6.21 6.65 18.18
C VAL A 493 4.73 6.33 18.02
N ARG A 494 3.88 7.06 18.74
CA ARG A 494 2.43 7.10 18.50
C ARG A 494 2.00 8.45 17.94
N LEU A 495 1.06 8.40 17.00
CA LEU A 495 0.30 9.56 16.54
C LEU A 495 -1.12 9.47 17.06
N HIS A 496 -1.64 10.57 17.60
CA HIS A 496 -3.02 10.70 18.06
C HIS A 496 -3.69 11.92 17.43
N GLY A 497 -4.98 11.80 17.17
CA GLY A 497 -5.77 12.93 16.71
C GLY A 497 -7.23 12.59 16.52
N THR A 498 -8.03 13.63 16.34
CA THR A 498 -9.45 13.52 15.98
C THR A 498 -9.64 13.99 14.56
N VAL A 499 -10.17 13.10 13.71
CA VAL A 499 -10.42 13.37 12.30
C VAL A 499 -11.90 13.63 12.06
N HIS A 500 -12.22 14.61 11.21
CA HIS A 500 -13.58 14.77 10.71
C HIS A 500 -13.98 13.56 9.84
N ALA A 501 -15.26 13.17 9.87
CA ALA A 501 -15.80 12.01 9.14
C ALA A 501 -15.48 12.05 7.64
N SER A 502 -15.44 13.23 7.03
CA SER A 502 -15.08 13.42 5.62
C SER A 502 -13.61 13.10 5.30
N ARG A 503 -12.74 12.91 6.31
CA ARG A 503 -11.37 12.39 6.12
C ARG A 503 -11.29 10.88 6.22
N ILE A 504 -12.33 10.20 6.69
CA ILE A 504 -12.33 8.75 6.81
C ILE A 504 -12.64 8.16 5.44
N LEU A 505 -11.62 7.55 4.84
CA LEU A 505 -11.73 6.88 3.55
C LEU A 505 -12.47 5.56 3.69
N SER A 506 -12.15 4.78 4.73
CA SER A 506 -12.85 3.53 5.06
C SER A 506 -12.68 3.07 6.49
N LEU A 507 -13.62 2.21 6.85
CA LEU A 507 -13.65 1.36 8.02
C LEU A 507 -13.66 -0.11 7.61
N PRO A 508 -13.37 -1.05 8.52
CA PRO A 508 -13.42 -2.49 8.25
C PRO A 508 -14.80 -2.99 7.80
N ARG A 509 -15.88 -2.21 7.98
CA ARG A 509 -17.25 -2.51 7.53
C ARG A 509 -17.68 -1.83 6.22
N THR A 510 -16.74 -1.17 5.55
CA THR A 510 -17.04 -0.33 4.38
C THR A 510 -15.97 -0.39 3.30
N GLY A 511 -14.86 -1.11 3.52
CA GLY A 511 -13.85 -1.37 2.50
C GLY A 511 -12.52 -1.80 3.10
N MET A 512 -11.43 -1.17 2.65
CA MET A 512 -10.09 -1.40 3.18
C MET A 512 -10.04 -1.12 4.69
N GLY A 513 -9.49 -2.05 5.45
CA GLY A 513 -9.43 -1.98 6.91
C GLY A 513 -9.34 -3.38 7.52
N CYS A 514 -8.29 -3.65 8.26
CA CYS A 514 -8.16 -4.86 9.07
C CYS A 514 -9.15 -4.83 10.25
N LEU A 515 -10.04 -5.82 10.30
CA LEU A 515 -11.07 -5.91 11.32
C LEU A 515 -10.48 -6.10 12.73
N SER A 516 -9.48 -6.96 12.89
CA SER A 516 -8.83 -7.24 14.19
C SER A 516 -8.06 -6.05 14.75
N GLU A 517 -7.57 -5.18 13.88
CA GLU A 517 -6.87 -3.95 14.24
C GLU A 517 -7.82 -2.77 14.42
N GLU A 518 -9.11 -2.96 14.14
CA GLU A 518 -10.10 -1.88 14.03
C GLU A 518 -9.58 -0.73 13.15
N GLU A 519 -9.00 -1.12 12.01
CA GLU A 519 -8.23 -0.23 11.15
C GLU A 519 -9.13 0.79 10.45
N VAL A 520 -8.82 2.06 10.64
CA VAL A 520 -9.44 3.19 9.97
C VAL A 520 -8.47 3.72 8.93
N ILE A 521 -8.90 3.77 7.68
CA ILE A 521 -8.11 4.38 6.62
C ILE A 521 -8.50 5.85 6.50
N VAL A 522 -7.52 6.73 6.65
CA VAL A 522 -7.69 8.18 6.64
C VAL A 522 -7.06 8.77 5.38
N VAL A 523 -7.74 9.71 4.76
CA VAL A 523 -7.16 10.58 3.73
C VAL A 523 -6.10 11.47 4.38
N GLY A 524 -4.84 11.19 4.06
CA GLY A 524 -3.67 11.85 4.63
C GLY A 524 -3.37 13.22 4.03
N GLY A 525 -2.10 13.45 3.69
CA GLY A 525 -1.57 14.77 3.37
C GLY A 525 -1.02 15.51 4.59
N ARG A 526 -0.70 16.81 4.41
CA ARG A 526 -0.13 17.64 5.48
C ARG A 526 -1.18 18.03 6.53
N ALA A 527 -0.90 17.78 7.80
CA ALA A 527 -1.76 18.12 8.92
C ALA A 527 -1.01 18.12 10.26
N GLN A 528 -1.61 18.71 11.29
CA GLN A 528 -1.12 18.62 12.67
C GLN A 528 -1.66 17.38 13.37
N TRP A 529 -0.77 16.67 14.08
CA TRP A 529 -1.13 15.55 14.95
C TRP A 529 -0.43 15.68 16.30
N GLU A 530 -1.00 15.09 17.34
CA GLU A 530 -0.27 14.88 18.59
C GLU A 530 0.69 13.70 18.39
N VAL A 531 1.97 13.92 18.67
CA VAL A 531 3.03 12.91 18.56
C VAL A 531 3.54 12.60 19.95
N GLU A 532 3.66 11.31 20.25
CA GLU A 532 4.23 10.79 21.48
C GLU A 532 5.40 9.87 21.15
N ARG A 533 6.53 10.04 21.86
CA ARG A 533 7.59 9.03 21.86
C ARG A 533 7.25 8.03 22.97
N VAL A 534 6.93 6.79 22.62
CA VAL A 534 6.47 5.76 23.58
C VAL A 534 7.57 4.90 24.15
#